data_AF-A0A662PFK6-F1
#
_entry.id   AF-A0A662PFK6-F1
#
_cell.length_a   1.000
_cell.length_b   1.000
_cell.length_c   1.000
_cell.angle_alpha   90.00
_cell.angle_beta   90.00
_cell.angle_gamma   90.00
#
_symmetry.space_group_name_H-M   'P 1'
#
loop_
_entity.id
_entity.type
_entity.pdbx_description
1 polymer ?
#
loop_
_entity_poly.entity_id
_entity_poly.type
_entity_poly.pdbx_seq_one_letter_code
_entity_poly.pdbx_strand_id
1 'polypeptide(L)' 'MTYPGSIEHREKILFRDYLKRNPKEAKKYYEFKKKCMREANSNPSKYRKLKDSYIKAILERARKS' A
#
# COMPACT_ATOMS: atom_id res chain seq x y z
N MET A 1 12.51 -12.20 -4.92
CA MET A 1 13.53 -11.16 -5.24
C MET A 1 12.84 -10.06 -6.02
N THR A 2 12.79 -8.81 -5.52
CA THR A 2 12.36 -7.67 -6.34
C THR A 2 13.61 -6.97 -6.86
N TYR A 3 13.85 -7.02 -8.16
CA TYR A 3 15.03 -6.43 -8.77
C TYR A 3 14.92 -4.89 -8.78
N PRO A 4 16.01 -4.17 -8.49
CA PRO A 4 16.05 -2.71 -8.65
C PRO A 4 15.77 -2.38 -10.13
N GLY A 5 14.77 -1.54 -10.38
CA GLY A 5 14.30 -1.20 -11.73
C GLY A 5 13.08 -1.98 -12.23
N SER A 6 12.67 -3.07 -11.56
CA SER A 6 11.40 -3.74 -11.86
C SER A 6 10.20 -2.83 -11.60
N ILE A 7 9.09 -3.11 -12.28
CA ILE A 7 7.81 -2.41 -12.13
C ILE A 7 7.40 -2.36 -10.65
N GLU A 8 7.51 -3.48 -9.92
CA GLU A 8 7.23 -3.55 -8.49
C GLU A 8 8.09 -2.60 -7.64
N HIS A 9 9.35 -2.39 -8.01
CA HIS A 9 10.25 -1.49 -7.29
C HIS A 9 9.84 -0.03 -7.51
N ARG A 10 9.56 0.34 -8.78
CA ARG A 10 9.07 1.68 -9.13
C ARG A 10 7.73 1.99 -8.48
N GLU A 11 6.82 1.01 -8.45
CA GLU A 11 5.52 1.14 -7.78
C GLU A 11 5.68 1.35 -6.27
N LYS A 12 6.58 0.62 -5.60
CA LYS A 12 6.87 0.86 -4.16
C LYS A 12 7.42 2.25 -3.90
N ILE A 13 8.28 2.77 -4.78
CA ILE A 13 8.81 4.14 -4.68
C ILE A 13 7.69 5.15 -4.88
N LEU A 14 6.87 4.98 -5.91
CA LEU A 14 5.76 5.87 -6.24
C LEU A 14 4.72 5.90 -5.11
N PHE A 15 4.39 4.73 -4.55
CA PHE A 15 3.54 4.61 -3.37
C PHE A 15 4.11 5.37 -2.17
N ARG A 16 5.42 5.23 -1.88
CA ARG A 16 6.09 5.95 -0.79
C ARG A 16 6.03 7.47 -1.00
N ASP A 17 6.32 7.93 -2.21
CA ASP A 17 6.34 9.36 -2.53
C ASP A 17 4.93 9.97 -2.45
N TYR A 18 3.93 9.24 -2.97
CA TYR A 18 2.54 9.63 -2.91
C TYR A 18 2.03 9.78 -1.48
N LEU A 19 2.35 8.83 -0.59
CA LEU A 19 1.99 8.93 0.83
C LEU A 19 2.68 10.10 1.53
N LYS A 20 3.93 10.41 1.17
CA LYS A 20 4.64 11.59 1.72
C LYS A 20 3.98 12.90 1.28
N ARG A 21 3.56 13.01 0.02
CA ARG A 21 2.88 14.20 -0.51
C ARG A 21 1.45 14.34 -0.02
N ASN A 22 0.80 13.22 0.35
CA ASN A 22 -0.59 13.17 0.78
C ASN A 22 -0.73 12.67 2.23
N PRO A 23 -0.51 13.53 3.25
CA PRO A 23 -0.63 13.13 4.65
C PRO A 23 -2.03 12.63 5.03
N LYS A 24 -3.07 13.09 4.33
CA LYS A 24 -4.45 12.59 4.47
C LYS A 24 -4.58 11.11 4.06
N GLU A 25 -3.97 10.72 2.94
CA GLU A 25 -3.93 9.32 2.49
C GLU A 25 -3.05 8.46 3.40
N ALA A 26 -1.91 8.99 3.88
CA ALA A 26 -1.06 8.29 4.86
C ALA A 26 -1.82 7.94 6.14
N LYS A 27 -2.67 8.85 6.64
CA LYS A 27 -3.54 8.59 7.79
C LYS A 27 -4.57 7.49 7.50
N LYS A 28 -5.20 7.51 6.32
CA LYS A 28 -6.12 6.45 5.87
C LYS A 28 -5.44 5.09 5.76
N TYR A 29 -4.22 5.04 5.23
CA TYR A 29 -3.44 3.80 5.13
C TYR A 29 -3.05 3.25 6.50
N TYR A 30 -2.71 4.12 7.46
CA TYR A 30 -2.44 3.72 8.84
C TYR A 30 -3.66 3.10 9.51
N GLU A 31 -4.83 3.74 9.40
CA GLU A 31 -6.09 3.20 9.93
C GLU A 31 -6.48 1.89 9.24
N PHE A 32 -6.28 1.80 7.91
CA PHE A 32 -6.49 0.56 7.16
C PHE A 32 -5.58 -0.56 7.66
N LYS A 33 -4.30 -0.27 7.94
CA LYS A 33 -3.34 -1.26 8.49
C LYS A 33 -3.79 -1.74 9.87
N LYS A 34 -4.29 -0.85 10.72
CA LYS A 34 -4.87 -1.21 12.03
C LYS A 34 -6.12 -2.10 11.89
N LYS A 35 -7.00 -1.78 10.94
CA LYS A 35 -8.19 -2.60 10.66
C LYS A 35 -7.80 -3.98 10.13
N CYS A 36 -6.90 -4.04 9.15
CA CYS A 36 -6.34 -5.27 8.63
C CYS A 36 -5.67 -6.12 9.71
N MET A 37 -4.93 -5.51 10.64
CA MET A 37 -4.28 -6.26 11.72
C MET A 37 -5.31 -6.91 12.66
N ARG A 38 -6.39 -6.17 12.99
CA ARG A 38 -7.52 -6.72 13.77
C ARG A 38 -8.26 -7.82 13.02
N GLU A 39 -8.52 -7.61 11.73
CA GLU A 39 -9.35 -8.50 10.90
C GLU A 39 -8.57 -9.74 10.42
N ALA A 40 -7.25 -9.64 10.29
CA ALA A 40 -6.41 -10.75 9.88
C ALA A 40 -6.25 -11.80 10.98
N ASN A 41 -6.45 -11.46 12.26
CA ASN A 41 -6.34 -12.38 13.41
C ASN A 41 -5.15 -13.36 13.29
N SER A 42 -3.94 -12.81 13.09
CA SER A 42 -2.69 -13.56 12.84
C SER A 42 -2.61 -14.39 11.54
N ASN A 43 -3.48 -14.15 10.56
CA ASN A 43 -3.42 -14.81 9.26
C ASN A 43 -2.61 -13.97 8.22
N PRO A 44 -1.33 -14.30 7.97
CA PRO A 44 -0.46 -13.52 7.10
C PRO A 44 -0.92 -13.52 5.63
N SER A 45 -1.61 -14.56 5.18
CA SER A 45 -2.12 -14.66 3.81
C SER A 45 -3.27 -13.69 3.53
N LYS A 46 -4.20 -13.54 4.48
CA LYS A 46 -5.27 -12.53 4.41
C LYS A 46 -4.68 -11.11 4.44
N TYR A 47 -3.72 -10.88 5.34
CA TYR A 47 -3.04 -9.59 5.44
C TYR A 47 -2.35 -9.21 4.13
N ARG A 48 -1.67 -10.16 3.48
CA ARG A 48 -0.98 -9.93 2.20
C ARG A 48 -1.96 -9.57 1.08
N LYS A 49 -3.06 -10.31 0.92
CA LYS A 49 -4.08 -10.01 -0.12
C LYS A 49 -4.74 -8.64 0.07
N LEU A 50 -5.13 -8.31 1.31
CA LEU A 50 -5.76 -7.02 1.61
C LEU A 50 -4.81 -5.86 1.33
N LYS A 51 -3.54 -6.02 1.71
CA LYS A 51 -2.50 -5.02 1.46
C LYS A 51 -2.21 -4.84 -0.02
N ASP A 52 -2.19 -5.92 -0.80
CA ASP A 52 -1.93 -5.88 -2.25
C ASP A 52 -3.02 -5.10 -2.98
N SER A 53 -4.29 -5.39 -2.67
CA SER A 53 -5.44 -4.66 -3.24
C SER A 53 -5.41 -3.17 -2.88
N TYR A 54 -5.05 -2.84 -1.63
CA TYR A 54 -4.94 -1.45 -1.19
C TYR A 54 -3.77 -0.70 -1.87
N ILE A 55 -2.62 -1.35 -2.03
CA ILE A 55 -1.48 -0.75 -2.73
C ILE A 55 -1.86 -0.43 -4.18
N LYS A 56 -2.53 -1.35 -4.89
CA LYS A 56 -3.04 -1.10 -6.25
C LYS A 56 -3.98 0.11 -6.30
N ALA A 57 -4.93 0.20 -5.38
CA ALA A 57 -5.85 1.34 -5.32
C ALA A 57 -5.14 2.68 -5.10
N ILE A 58 -4.12 2.73 -4.24
CA ILE A 58 -3.31 3.94 -4.02
C ILE A 58 -2.46 4.26 -5.25
N LEU A 59 -1.88 3.26 -5.91
CA LEU A 59 -1.12 3.45 -7.15
C LEU A 59 -1.99 4.01 -8.28
N GLU A 60 -3.24 3.54 -8.42
CA GLU A 60 -4.19 4.09 -9.39
C GLU A 60 -4.50 5.56 -9.09
N ARG A 61 -4.71 5.91 -7.81
CA ARG A 61 -4.90 7.32 -7.40
C ARG A 61 -3.66 8.17 -7.66
N ALA A 62 -2.48 7.62 -7.39
CA ALA A 62 -1.22 8.29 -7.64
C ALA A 62 -0.94 8.51 -9.14
N ARG A 63 -1.42 7.63 -10.02
CA ARG A 63 -1.34 7.79 -11.48
C ARG A 63 -2.36 8.79 -12.04
N LYS A 64 -3.49 8.99 -11.34
CA LYS A 64 -4.54 9.95 -11.71
C LYS A 64 -4.29 11.37 -11.18
N SER A 65 -3.28 11.56 -10.34
CA SER A 65 -2.99 12.82 -9.65
C SER A 65 -1.82 13.57 -10.26
#